data_AF-A0A9P6UZJ8-F1
#
_entry.id   AF-A0A9P6UZJ8-F1
#
_cell.length_a   1.000
_cell.length_b   1.000
_cell.length_c   1.000
_cell.angle_alpha   90.00
_cell.angle_beta   90.00
_cell.angle_gamma   90.00
#
_symmetry.space_group_name_H-M   'P 1'
#
loop_
_entity.id
_entity.type
_entity.pdbx_description
1 polymer ?
#
loop_
_entity_poly.entity_id
_entity_poly.type
_entity_poly.pdbx_seq_one_letter_code
_entity_poly.pdbx_strand_id
1 'polypeptide(L)'
;METVNPITKLNLPGVNLKQYSRLTLVVDDISQNYGLNTNNPSVSSYDILAVQPTNEKLFQAACGTFEVDIISLDMSARLPFYLKHSTVGQAVERDASARRNLISNAQSLIRVTRGKNIILSSQAMRAMELRGPYDIVNL
;
A
#
# COMPACT_ATOMS: atom_id res chain seq x y z
N MET A 1 -1.92 11.41 27.07
CA MET A 1 -1.93 9.93 27.13
C MET A 1 -1.14 9.41 25.94
N GLU A 2 0.17 9.29 26.09
CA GLU A 2 1.06 8.73 25.07
C GLU A 2 0.98 7.21 25.10
N THR A 3 0.43 6.61 24.04
CA THR A 3 0.68 5.19 23.73
C THR A 3 0.99 5.09 22.24
N VAL A 4 2.11 5.70 21.86
CA VAL A 4 2.55 5.80 20.47
C VAL A 4 3.47 4.60 20.20
N ASN A 5 2.86 3.49 19.78
CA ASN A 5 3.51 2.27 19.32
C ASN A 5 4.22 1.41 20.42
N PRO A 6 3.69 0.22 20.77
CA PRO A 6 4.26 -0.64 21.82
C PRO A 6 5.55 -1.38 21.40
N ILE A 7 6.00 -1.21 20.16
CA ILE A 7 7.12 -1.98 19.61
C ILE A 7 8.46 -1.32 19.96
N THR A 8 9.27 -2.01 20.76
CA THR A 8 10.66 -1.62 21.03
C THR A 8 11.53 -1.84 19.79
N LYS A 9 12.37 -0.86 19.45
CA LYS A 9 13.33 -0.98 18.34
C LYS A 9 14.43 -1.98 18.72
N LEU A 10 14.64 -2.98 17.87
CA LEU A 10 15.71 -3.96 17.99
C LEU A 10 17.04 -3.30 17.65
N ASN A 11 17.99 -3.34 18.59
CA ASN A 11 19.34 -2.81 18.38
C ASN A 11 20.33 -3.98 18.45
N LEU A 12 20.81 -4.42 17.28
CA LEU A 12 21.77 -5.53 17.15
C LEU A 12 23.15 -4.95 16.76
N PRO A 13 24.21 -5.19 17.54
CA PRO A 13 25.53 -4.66 17.24
C PRO A 13 26.05 -5.24 15.91
N GLY A 14 26.46 -4.37 14.98
CA GLY A 14 27.07 -4.74 13.70
C GLY A 14 26.09 -4.99 12.55
N VAL A 15 24.77 -4.89 12.75
CA VAL A 15 23.76 -5.09 11.69
C VAL A 15 22.90 -3.84 11.52
N ASN A 16 22.86 -3.29 10.30
CA ASN A 16 21.97 -2.17 9.98
C ASN A 16 20.56 -2.70 9.63
N LEU A 17 19.77 -2.97 10.67
CA LEU A 17 18.39 -3.46 10.55
C LEU A 17 17.41 -2.28 10.53
N LYS A 18 16.69 -2.09 9.42
CA LYS A 18 15.54 -1.17 9.37
C LYS A 18 14.29 -1.89 9.82
N GLN A 19 13.84 -1.60 11.03
CA GLN A 19 12.59 -2.11 11.57
C GLN A 19 11.44 -1.17 11.23
N TYR A 20 10.42 -1.72 10.55
CA TYR A 20 9.16 -1.04 10.27
C TYR A 20 8.04 -1.62 11.13
N SER A 21 7.10 -0.80 11.57
CA SER A 21 5.92 -1.23 12.32
C SER A 21 4.70 -1.32 11.41
N ARG A 22 3.95 -2.43 11.53
CA ARG A 22 2.70 -2.65 10.82
C ARG A 22 1.54 -2.69 11.82
N LEU A 23 0.52 -1.90 11.59
CA LEU A 23 -0.76 -1.96 12.32
C LEU A 23 -1.75 -2.76 11.48
N THR A 24 -2.31 -3.85 12.04
CA THR A 24 -3.41 -4.59 11.40
C THR A 24 -4.68 -4.38 12.22
N LEU A 25 -5.71 -3.81 11.61
CA LEU A 25 -6.98 -3.52 12.26
C LEU A 25 -8.05 -4.50 11.78
N VAL A 26 -8.67 -5.20 12.73
CA VAL A 26 -9.89 -5.97 12.47
C VAL A 26 -11.04 -4.98 12.43
N VAL A 27 -11.73 -4.92 11.30
CA VAL A 27 -12.82 -3.98 11.07
C VAL A 27 -14.12 -4.76 11.02
N ASP A 28 -15.13 -4.26 11.72
CA ASP A 28 -16.46 -4.87 11.78
C ASP A 28 -17.53 -4.05 11.07
N ASP A 29 -17.30 -2.75 10.87
CA ASP A 29 -18.21 -1.86 10.16
C ASP A 29 -17.51 -0.89 9.21
N ILE A 30 -18.18 -0.54 8.10
CA ILE A 30 -17.63 0.30 7.03
C ILE A 30 -17.35 1.73 7.52
N SER A 31 -18.12 2.23 8.49
CA SER A 31 -17.93 3.56 9.07
C SER A 31 -16.54 3.74 9.71
N GLN A 32 -15.89 2.67 10.13
CA GLN A 32 -14.55 2.72 10.71
C GLN A 32 -13.49 3.19 9.71
N ASN A 33 -13.77 3.17 8.40
CA ASN A 33 -12.90 3.71 7.35
C ASN A 33 -12.51 5.18 7.60
N TYR A 34 -13.41 6.00 8.16
CA TYR A 34 -13.10 7.41 8.45
C TYR A 34 -12.01 7.58 9.51
N GLY A 35 -11.76 6.55 10.32
CA GLY A 35 -10.68 6.53 11.31
C GLY A 35 -9.36 5.94 10.78
N LEU A 36 -9.38 5.31 9.59
CA LEU A 36 -8.25 4.65 8.93
C LEU A 36 -7.45 5.59 8.02
N ASN A 37 -7.34 6.87 8.40
CA ASN A 37 -6.58 7.86 7.62
C ASN A 37 -5.38 8.37 8.42
N THR A 38 -4.45 9.02 7.71
CA THR A 38 -3.23 9.61 8.27
C THR A 38 -3.51 10.71 9.30
N ASN A 39 -4.73 11.26 9.36
CA ASN A 39 -5.09 12.27 10.37
C ASN A 39 -5.29 11.66 11.77
N ASN A 40 -5.44 10.33 11.88
CA ASN A 40 -5.52 9.66 13.16
C ASN A 40 -4.10 9.44 13.74
N PRO A 41 -3.77 10.05 14.90
CA PRO A 41 -2.43 9.95 15.50
C PRO A 41 -1.99 8.52 15.80
N SER A 42 -2.95 7.64 16.09
CA SER A 42 -2.68 6.23 16.35
C SER A 42 -2.22 5.50 15.07
N VAL A 43 -2.78 5.86 13.92
CA VAL A 43 -2.46 5.25 12.62
C VAL A 43 -1.14 5.82 12.08
N SER A 44 -0.93 7.13 12.19
CA SER A 44 0.29 7.79 11.70
C SER A 44 1.56 7.42 12.48
N SER A 45 1.43 6.76 13.62
CA SER A 45 2.55 6.20 14.39
C SER A 45 3.13 4.88 13.85
N TYR A 46 2.50 4.31 12.81
CA TYR A 46 2.93 3.08 12.15
C TYR A 46 3.35 3.34 10.70
N ASP A 47 4.26 2.52 10.19
CA ASP A 47 4.79 2.66 8.82
C ASP A 47 3.89 2.04 7.75
N ILE A 48 3.12 1.01 8.13
CA ILE A 48 2.26 0.23 7.23
C ILE A 48 0.89 0.04 7.88
N LEU A 49 -0.16 0.38 7.16
CA LEU A 49 -1.54 0.15 7.57
C LEU A 49 -2.14 -1.07 6.87
N ALA A 50 -2.63 -2.01 7.65
CA ALA A 50 -3.31 -3.19 7.16
C ALA A 50 -4.72 -3.33 7.76
N VAL A 51 -5.64 -3.88 6.98
CA VAL A 51 -7.01 -4.16 7.43
C VAL A 51 -7.32 -5.64 7.31
N GLN A 52 -8.04 -6.18 8.28
CA GLN A 52 -8.57 -7.54 8.25
C GLN A 52 -10.09 -7.47 8.16
N PRO A 53 -10.68 -7.69 6.96
CA PRO A 53 -12.12 -7.66 6.78
C PRO A 53 -12.75 -8.95 7.32
N THR A 54 -13.80 -8.81 8.12
CA THR A 54 -14.53 -9.94 8.73
C THR A 54 -15.73 -10.41 7.92
N ASN A 55 -16.18 -9.62 6.93
CA ASN A 55 -17.35 -9.92 6.12
C ASN A 55 -17.15 -9.56 4.64
N GLU A 56 -18.02 -10.06 3.76
CA GLU A 56 -17.89 -9.85 2.31
C GLU A 56 -17.99 -8.37 1.91
N LYS A 57 -18.87 -7.60 2.57
CA LYS A 57 -19.09 -6.17 2.27
C LYS A 57 -17.85 -5.34 2.61
N LEU A 58 -17.22 -5.62 3.74
CA LEU A 58 -15.96 -5.01 4.17
C LEU A 58 -14.81 -5.42 3.27
N PHE A 59 -14.77 -6.67 2.82
CA PHE A 59 -13.76 -7.10 1.86
C PHE A 59 -13.88 -6.31 0.54
N GLN A 60 -15.10 -6.11 0.03
CA GLN A 60 -15.35 -5.27 -1.14
C GLN A 60 -14.92 -3.81 -0.90
N ALA A 61 -15.31 -3.24 0.24
CA ALA A 61 -14.93 -1.87 0.60
C ALA A 61 -13.41 -1.71 0.80
N ALA A 62 -12.74 -2.72 1.36
CA ALA A 62 -11.30 -2.75 1.53
C ALA A 62 -10.57 -2.77 0.19
N CYS A 63 -11.06 -3.56 -0.77
CA CYS A 63 -10.51 -3.61 -2.12
C CYS A 63 -10.74 -2.30 -2.90
N GLY A 64 -11.89 -1.64 -2.73
CA GLY A 64 -12.27 -0.47 -3.53
C GLY A 64 -11.94 0.89 -2.91
N THR A 65 -12.42 1.13 -1.69
CA THR A 65 -12.55 2.47 -1.10
C THR A 65 -11.54 2.74 0.02
N PHE A 66 -11.10 1.72 0.75
CA PHE A 66 -10.21 1.92 1.88
C PHE A 66 -8.81 2.36 1.42
N GLU A 67 -8.24 3.32 2.12
CA GLU A 67 -6.87 3.80 1.90
C GLU A 67 -5.89 3.01 2.78
N VAL A 68 -5.69 1.73 2.47
CA VAL A 68 -4.84 0.81 3.23
C VAL A 68 -3.77 0.21 2.34
N ASP A 69 -2.58 -0.07 2.90
CA ASP A 69 -1.47 -0.68 2.15
C ASP A 69 -1.69 -2.19 1.94
N ILE A 70 -2.24 -2.88 2.95
CA ILE A 70 -2.36 -4.34 2.96
C ILE A 70 -3.77 -4.77 3.38
N ILE A 71 -4.33 -5.73 2.64
CA ILE A 71 -5.54 -6.45 3.05
C ILE A 71 -5.10 -7.81 3.60
N SER A 72 -5.30 -8.02 4.89
CA SER A 72 -4.92 -9.24 5.62
C SER A 72 -6.11 -10.18 5.71
N LEU A 73 -5.92 -11.45 5.39
CA LEU A 73 -6.96 -12.48 5.50
C LEU A 73 -6.54 -13.52 6.54
N ASP A 74 -7.44 -13.84 7.45
CA ASP A 74 -7.21 -14.93 8.41
C ASP A 74 -7.51 -16.28 7.73
N MET A 75 -6.43 -17.02 7.45
CA MET A 75 -6.49 -18.34 6.82
C MET A 75 -6.49 -19.48 7.84
N SER A 76 -6.49 -19.19 9.15
CA SER A 76 -6.54 -20.22 10.19
C SER A 76 -7.91 -20.92 10.28
N ALA A 77 -8.96 -20.24 9.81
CA ALA A 77 -10.31 -20.76 9.73
C ALA A 77 -10.86 -20.60 8.31
N ARG A 78 -12.00 -21.26 8.04
CA ARG A 78 -12.72 -21.06 6.79
C ARG A 78 -13.21 -19.61 6.73
N LEU A 79 -12.84 -18.89 5.67
CA LEU A 79 -13.29 -17.52 5.46
C LEU A 79 -14.83 -17.44 5.41
N PRO A 80 -15.43 -16.42 6.04
CA PRO A 80 -16.87 -16.23 6.06
C PRO A 80 -17.44 -15.70 4.72
N PHE A 81 -16.59 -15.47 3.73
CA PHE A 81 -16.94 -15.00 2.39
C PHE A 81 -16.09 -15.67 1.31
N TYR A 82 -16.55 -15.59 0.07
CA TYR A 82 -15.82 -16.09 -1.09
C TYR A 82 -14.98 -14.98 -1.72
N LEU A 83 -13.75 -15.31 -2.10
CA LEU A 83 -12.88 -14.41 -2.85
C LEU A 83 -13.33 -14.39 -4.31
N LYS A 84 -13.98 -13.31 -4.73
CA LYS A 84 -14.41 -13.11 -6.11
C LYS A 84 -13.27 -12.53 -6.94
N HIS A 85 -13.08 -13.07 -8.15
CA HIS A 85 -12.07 -12.57 -9.07
C HIS A 85 -12.23 -11.07 -9.36
N SER A 86 -13.47 -10.58 -9.45
CA SER A 86 -13.75 -9.17 -9.69
C SER A 86 -13.26 -8.27 -8.55
N THR A 87 -13.47 -8.65 -7.29
CA THR A 87 -13.11 -7.81 -6.13
C THR A 87 -11.61 -7.82 -5.87
N VAL A 88 -10.98 -9.00 -6.01
CA VAL A 88 -9.51 -9.11 -5.96
C VAL A 88 -8.89 -8.35 -7.13
N GLY A 89 -9.48 -8.45 -8.33
CA GLY A 89 -9.08 -7.71 -9.52
C GLY A 89 -9.09 -6.20 -9.29
N GLN A 90 -10.14 -5.66 -8.67
CA GLN A 90 -10.21 -4.23 -8.32
C GLN A 90 -9.07 -3.80 -7.38
N ALA A 91 -8.75 -4.60 -6.36
CA ALA A 91 -7.64 -4.29 -5.45
C ALA A 91 -6.29 -4.25 -6.18
N VAL A 92 -6.05 -5.21 -7.08
CA VAL A 92 -4.83 -5.25 -7.92
C VAL A 92 -4.81 -4.09 -8.92
N GLU A 93 -5.97 -3.76 -9.48
CA GLU A 93 -6.10 -2.74 -10.52
C GLU A 93 -5.87 -1.32 -9.99
N ARG A 94 -6.13 -1.05 -8.70
CA ARG A 94 -5.81 0.24 -8.06
C ARG A 94 -4.33 0.60 -8.22
N ASP A 95 -3.43 -0.37 -8.05
CA ASP A 95 -2.00 -0.18 -8.27
C ASP A 95 -1.65 -0.14 -9.77
N ALA A 96 -2.28 -1.00 -10.58
CA ALA A 96 -2.03 -1.05 -12.02
C ALA A 96 -2.57 0.16 -12.81
N SER A 97 -3.58 0.87 -12.30
CA SER A 97 -4.17 2.07 -12.92
C SER A 97 -3.18 3.23 -12.90
N ALA A 98 -2.52 3.47 -11.76
CA ALA A 98 -1.46 4.48 -11.65
C ALA A 98 -0.33 4.19 -12.66
N ARG A 99 0.10 2.93 -12.77
CA ARG A 99 1.07 2.49 -13.78
C ARG A 99 0.59 2.76 -15.21
N ARG A 100 -0.64 2.39 -15.55
CA ARG A 100 -1.21 2.64 -16.90
C ARG A 100 -1.25 4.13 -17.23
N ASN A 101 -1.68 4.97 -16.29
CA ASN A 101 -1.72 6.41 -16.47
C ASN A 101 -0.33 7.02 -16.64
N LEU A 102 0.66 6.57 -15.86
CA LEU A 102 2.06 6.97 -16.01
C LEU A 102 2.57 6.65 -17.41
N ILE A 103 2.40 5.40 -17.87
CA ILE A 103 2.85 4.97 -19.21
C ILE A 103 2.18 5.81 -20.31
N SER A 104 0.87 6.02 -20.23
CA SER A 104 0.11 6.82 -21.20
C SER A 104 0.60 8.29 -21.26
N ASN A 105 0.81 8.89 -20.09
CA ASN A 105 1.29 10.26 -19.97
C ASN A 105 2.74 10.38 -20.44
N ALA A 106 3.60 9.42 -20.10
CA ALA A 106 5.00 9.37 -20.54
C ALA A 106 5.10 9.21 -22.06
N GLN A 107 4.29 8.35 -22.69
CA GLN A 107 4.22 8.21 -24.15
C GLN A 107 3.83 9.53 -24.82
N SER A 108 2.86 10.25 -24.24
CA SER A 108 2.44 11.57 -24.72
C SER A 108 3.57 12.60 -24.60
N LEU A 109 4.30 12.59 -23.49
CA LEU A 109 5.44 13.49 -23.26
C LEU A 109 6.58 13.21 -24.23
N ILE A 110 6.98 11.95 -24.41
CA ILE A 110 8.01 11.52 -25.35
C ILE A 110 7.66 11.93 -26.78
N ARG A 111 6.40 11.80 -27.17
CA ARG A 111 5.91 12.22 -28.49
C ARG A 111 6.12 13.71 -28.73
N VAL A 112 5.84 14.55 -27.74
CA VAL A 112 5.97 16.02 -27.86
C VAL A 112 7.43 16.47 -27.83
N THR A 113 8.24 15.89 -26.95
CA THR A 113 9.65 16.26 -26.78
C THR A 113 10.60 15.54 -27.75
N ARG A 114 10.06 14.61 -28.56
CA ARG A 114 10.82 13.71 -29.44
C ARG A 114 11.90 12.92 -28.68
N GLY A 115 11.61 12.60 -27.42
CA GLY A 115 12.52 11.85 -26.53
C GLY A 115 13.76 12.62 -26.06
N LYS A 116 13.81 13.95 -26.23
CA LYS A 116 14.95 14.77 -25.80
C LYS A 116 14.66 15.48 -24.48
N ASN A 117 15.68 15.57 -23.62
CA ASN A 117 15.67 16.34 -22.37
C ASN A 117 14.58 15.89 -21.37
N ILE A 118 14.36 14.58 -21.23
CA ILE A 118 13.45 14.01 -20.23
C ILE A 118 14.27 13.49 -19.06
N ILE A 119 13.88 13.84 -17.84
CA ILE A 119 14.44 13.29 -16.61
C ILE A 119 13.38 12.41 -15.96
N LEU A 120 13.74 11.17 -15.66
CA LEU A 120 12.93 10.25 -14.87
C LEU A 120 13.42 10.25 -13.42
N SER A 121 12.48 10.39 -12.48
CA SER A 121 12.73 10.28 -11.05
C SER A 121 11.72 9.31 -10.42
N SER A 122 12.13 8.58 -9.39
CA SER A 122 11.30 7.54 -8.78
C SER A 122 10.33 8.06 -7.72
N GLN A 123 10.61 9.23 -7.13
CA GLN A 123 9.88 9.78 -5.97
C GLN A 123 9.55 8.70 -4.90
N ALA A 124 10.44 7.72 -4.75
CA ALA A 124 10.23 6.59 -3.87
C ALA A 124 10.20 7.05 -2.40
N MET A 125 9.13 6.74 -1.69
CA MET A 125 9.00 7.04 -0.26
C MET A 125 9.55 5.88 0.60
N ARG A 126 9.62 4.68 0.02
CA ARG A 126 10.07 3.47 0.72
C ARG A 126 11.27 2.84 0.03
N ALA A 127 12.16 2.21 0.79
CA ALA A 127 13.40 1.63 0.26
C ALA A 127 13.16 0.51 -0.78
N MET A 128 12.02 -0.17 -0.72
CA MET A 128 11.66 -1.26 -1.66
C MET A 128 11.11 -0.76 -3.01
N GLU A 129 10.80 0.53 -3.11
CA GLU A 129 10.32 1.19 -4.33
C GLU A 129 11.47 1.67 -5.23
N LEU A 130 12.70 1.66 -4.70
CA LEU A 130 13.88 2.00 -5.48
C LEU A 130 14.18 0.91 -6.52
N ARG A 131 14.70 1.33 -7.67
CA ARG A 131 15.11 0.46 -8.77
C ARG A 131 16.52 0.84 -9.19
N GLY A 132 17.32 -0.14 -9.61
CA GLY A 132 18.65 0.13 -10.11
C GLY A 132 18.59 0.91 -11.44
N PRO A 133 19.65 1.65 -11.81
CA PRO A 133 19.67 2.40 -13.07
C PRO A 133 19.46 1.50 -14.29
N TYR A 134 19.99 0.27 -14.27
CA TYR A 134 19.78 -0.70 -15.34
C TYR A 134 18.35 -1.22 -15.43
N ASP A 135 17.65 -1.32 -14.30
CA ASP A 135 16.24 -1.71 -14.28
C ASP A 135 15.35 -0.59 -14.85
N ILE A 136 15.71 0.67 -14.61
CA ILE A 136 15.00 1.85 -15.11
C ILE A 136 15.12 1.99 -16.63
N VAL A 137 16.25 1.59 -17.21
CA VAL A 137 16.45 1.62 -18.68
C VAL A 137 15.52 0.63 -19.40
N ASN A 138 15.12 -0.45 -18.72
CA ASN A 138 14.23 -1.49 -19.26
C ASN A 138 12.74 -1.26 -18.94
N LEU A 139 12.38 -0.10 -18.37
CA LEU A 139 11.01 0.25 -17.99
C LEU A 139 10.17 0.74 -19.17
#